data_AF-E5X1D1-F1
#
_entry.id   AF-E5X1D1-F1
#
_cell.length_a   1.000
_cell.length_b   1.000
_cell.length_c   1.000
_cell.angle_alpha   90.00
_cell.angle_beta   90.00
_cell.angle_gamma   90.00
#
_symmetry.space_group_name_H-M   'P 1'
#
loop_
_entity.id
_entity.type
_entity.pdbx_description
1 polymer ?
#
loop_
_entity_poly.entity_id
_entity_poly.type
_entity_poly.pdbx_seq_one_letter_code
_entity_poly.pdbx_strand_id
1 'polypeptide(L)'
;MLFGQDLNADNILKLRKIELGKKVYSTDLIDRGYGTGGVDFLKATENPYGAIITNPPYKIALKFIEKALDISDEGTKIAMFLKLTFLEGKRRKPFFRDNPPRKIHVFSSRASVAKDGDFTAIPNNGNAIAYAWFVWEKSYKGETVVDWIN
;
A
#
# COMPACT_ATOMS: atom_id res chain seq x y z
N MET A 1 8.52 4.92 -3.84
CA MET A 1 9.05 3.81 -3.01
C MET A 1 8.05 2.66 -2.97
N LEU A 2 8.53 1.41 -3.04
CA LEU A 2 7.72 0.20 -2.86
C LEU A 2 8.11 -0.53 -1.58
N PHE A 3 7.12 -0.86 -0.75
CA PHE A 3 7.28 -1.70 0.43
C PHE A 3 6.22 -2.80 0.42
N GLY A 4 6.57 -4.03 0.73
CA GLY A 4 5.56 -5.07 0.81
C GLY A 4 6.08 -6.31 1.47
N GLN A 5 5.15 -7.15 1.92
CA GLN A 5 5.45 -8.44 2.54
C GLN A 5 5.60 -9.57 1.52
N ASP A 6 5.30 -9.30 0.24
CA ASP A 6 5.21 -10.30 -0.82
C ASP A 6 6.16 -9.95 -1.97
N LEU A 7 7.26 -10.70 -2.05
CA LEU A 7 8.31 -10.57 -3.06
C LEU A 7 7.74 -10.49 -4.49
N ASN A 8 6.70 -11.28 -4.79
CA ASN A 8 6.11 -11.34 -6.14
C ASN A 8 5.26 -10.11 -6.51
N ALA A 9 4.51 -9.53 -5.56
CA ALA A 9 3.69 -8.35 -5.84
C ALA A 9 4.57 -7.11 -6.04
N ASP A 10 5.61 -6.95 -5.22
CA ASP A 10 6.57 -5.85 -5.34
C ASP A 10 7.46 -5.97 -6.59
N ASN A 11 7.75 -7.19 -7.03
CA ASN A 11 8.43 -7.47 -8.30
C ASN A 11 7.58 -7.04 -9.50
N ILE A 12 6.33 -7.51 -9.57
CA ILE A 12 5.40 -7.17 -10.67
C ILE A 12 5.19 -5.65 -10.74
N LEU A 13 5.01 -5.01 -9.59
CA LEU A 13 4.71 -3.59 -9.55
C LEU A 13 5.92 -2.72 -9.91
N LYS A 14 7.15 -3.14 -9.61
CA LYS A 14 8.36 -2.46 -10.11
C LYS A 14 8.54 -2.66 -11.60
N LEU A 15 8.43 -3.89 -12.10
CA LEU A 15 8.60 -4.19 -13.53
C LEU A 15 7.66 -3.32 -14.36
N ARG A 16 6.37 -3.28 -14.00
CA ARG A 16 5.37 -2.46 -14.68
C ARG A 16 5.65 -0.96 -14.61
N LYS A 17 6.24 -0.47 -13.52
CA LYS A 17 6.62 0.95 -13.41
C LYS A 17 7.88 1.29 -14.20
N ILE A 18 8.84 0.37 -14.29
CA ILE A 18 10.01 0.50 -15.15
C ILE A 18 9.57 0.55 -16.62
N GLU A 19 8.65 -0.31 -17.04
CA GLU A 19 8.03 -0.27 -18.38
C GLU A 19 7.39 1.10 -18.68
N LEU A 20 6.76 1.73 -17.68
CA LEU A 20 6.20 3.09 -17.78
C LEU A 20 7.26 4.22 -17.68
N GLY A 21 8.55 3.88 -17.75
CA GLY A 21 9.66 4.83 -17.71
C GLY A 21 9.85 5.51 -16.35
N LYS A 22 9.33 4.92 -15.26
CA LYS A 22 9.46 5.49 -13.91
C LYS A 22 10.66 4.88 -13.18
N LYS A 23 11.42 5.73 -12.49
CA LYS A 23 12.45 5.27 -11.54
C LYS A 23 11.76 4.69 -10.31
N VAL A 24 12.13 3.47 -9.93
CA VAL A 24 11.52 2.75 -8.79
C VAL A 24 12.59 2.34 -7.79
N TYR A 25 12.32 2.68 -6.53
CA TYR A 25 13.09 2.24 -5.38
C TYR A 25 12.22 1.32 -4.54
N SER A 26 12.73 0.13 -4.22
CA SER A 26 12.02 -0.89 -3.45
C SER A 26 12.88 -1.30 -2.26
N THR A 27 12.26 -1.40 -1.11
CA THR A 27 12.91 -1.64 0.17
C THR A 27 12.00 -2.48 1.07
N ASP A 28 12.58 -3.34 1.90
CA ASP A 28 11.86 -4.15 2.88
C ASP A 28 12.71 -4.27 4.16
N LEU A 29 12.06 -4.46 5.29
CA LEU A 29 12.71 -4.78 6.55
C LEU A 29 13.42 -6.15 6.46
N ILE A 30 12.80 -7.11 5.78
CA ILE A 30 13.36 -8.44 5.56
C ILE A 30 14.04 -8.46 4.19
N ASP A 31 15.28 -8.93 4.11
CA ASP A 31 15.90 -9.19 2.81
C ASP A 31 15.27 -10.42 2.17
N ARG A 32 14.59 -10.21 1.05
CA ARG A 32 13.89 -11.25 0.27
C ARG A 32 14.55 -11.51 -1.08
N GLY A 33 15.80 -11.04 -1.29
CA GLY A 33 16.53 -11.22 -2.55
C GLY A 33 16.14 -10.22 -3.64
N TYR A 34 15.48 -9.12 -3.28
CA TYR A 34 15.09 -8.06 -4.19
C TYR A 34 14.93 -6.71 -3.48
N GLY A 35 15.24 -5.63 -4.20
CA GLY A 35 15.24 -4.29 -3.61
C GLY A 35 16.38 -4.13 -2.61
N THR A 36 16.23 -3.21 -1.66
CA THR A 36 17.17 -3.06 -0.53
C THR A 36 16.55 -3.62 0.73
N GLY A 37 17.08 -4.74 1.23
CA GLY A 37 16.65 -5.33 2.50
C GLY A 37 17.18 -4.58 3.72
N GLY A 38 16.66 -4.91 4.92
CA GLY A 38 17.11 -4.33 6.19
C GLY A 38 16.64 -2.90 6.45
N VAL A 39 15.69 -2.38 5.66
CA VAL A 39 15.19 -1.00 5.76
C VAL A 39 13.88 -0.97 6.52
N ASP A 40 13.90 -0.41 7.73
CA ASP A 40 12.69 -0.20 8.53
C ASP A 40 11.98 1.09 8.11
N PHE A 41 10.87 0.95 7.37
CA PHE A 41 10.07 2.09 6.92
C PHE A 41 9.58 2.97 8.08
N LEU A 42 9.24 2.39 9.23
CA LEU A 42 8.72 3.14 10.37
C LEU A 42 9.79 4.03 11.02
N LYS A 43 11.07 3.80 10.71
CA LYS A 43 12.22 4.62 11.13
C LYS A 43 12.65 5.64 10.07
N ALA A 44 12.03 5.67 8.89
CA ALA A 44 12.36 6.65 7.88
C ALA A 44 12.10 8.08 8.39
N THR A 45 13.02 8.98 8.10
CA THR A 45 12.97 10.41 8.46
C THR A 45 12.54 11.29 7.29
N GLU A 46 12.65 10.80 6.06
CA GLU A 46 12.34 11.53 4.84
C GLU A 46 11.89 10.58 3.72
N ASN A 47 11.24 11.14 2.70
CA ASN A 47 10.87 10.44 1.48
C ASN A 47 11.38 11.19 0.23
N PRO A 48 12.65 11.00 -0.16
CA PRO A 48 13.23 11.64 -1.35
C PRO A 48 12.73 11.04 -2.67
N TYR A 49 11.85 10.03 -2.62
CA TYR A 49 11.44 9.23 -3.76
C TYR A 49 10.04 9.58 -4.29
N GLY A 50 9.33 10.50 -3.63
CA GLY A 50 7.98 10.91 -3.99
C GLY A 50 6.95 9.80 -3.74
N ALA A 51 6.16 9.42 -4.75
CA ALA A 51 5.00 8.55 -4.53
C ALA A 51 5.35 7.20 -3.87
N ILE A 52 4.55 6.81 -2.87
CA ILE A 52 4.69 5.56 -2.12
C ILE A 52 3.59 4.59 -2.58
N ILE A 53 3.94 3.34 -2.84
CA ILE A 53 2.96 2.26 -3.04
C ILE A 53 3.39 1.08 -2.17
N THR A 54 2.48 0.52 -1.38
CA THR A 54 2.86 -0.56 -0.45
C THR A 54 1.71 -1.53 -0.14
N ASN A 55 2.06 -2.78 0.14
CA ASN A 55 1.22 -3.76 0.84
C ASN A 55 1.72 -3.88 2.30
N PRO A 56 1.30 -2.98 3.21
CA PRO A 56 1.87 -2.92 4.54
C PRO A 56 1.37 -4.09 5.42
N PRO A 57 2.10 -4.45 6.48
CA PRO A 57 1.62 -5.42 7.45
C PRO A 57 0.30 -4.95 8.09
N TYR A 58 -0.80 -5.68 7.88
CA TYR A 58 -2.15 -5.19 8.20
C TYR A 58 -2.36 -4.83 9.69
N LYS A 59 -1.65 -5.49 10.61
CA LYS A 59 -1.73 -5.19 12.05
C LYS A 59 -1.26 -3.76 12.39
N ILE A 60 -0.37 -3.20 11.58
CA ILE A 60 0.26 -1.89 11.81
C ILE A 60 0.08 -0.95 10.60
N ALA A 61 -0.85 -1.25 9.70
CA ALA A 61 -1.10 -0.45 8.49
C ALA A 61 -1.38 1.03 8.78
N LEU A 62 -2.08 1.35 9.87
CA LEU A 62 -2.30 2.76 10.27
C LEU A 62 -0.98 3.49 10.52
N LYS A 63 -0.03 2.86 11.23
CA LYS A 63 1.29 3.46 11.50
C LYS A 63 2.08 3.68 10.21
N PHE A 64 1.94 2.78 9.23
CA PHE A 64 2.53 2.95 7.90
C PHE A 64 1.93 4.15 7.18
N ILE A 65 0.61 4.34 7.22
CA ILE A 65 -0.05 5.48 6.58
C ILE A 65 0.37 6.79 7.27
N GLU A 66 0.35 6.83 8.60
CA GLU A 66 0.79 7.99 9.39
C GLU A 66 2.25 8.34 9.08
N LYS A 67 3.15 7.36 9.09
CA LYS A 67 4.56 7.56 8.73
C LYS A 67 4.71 8.03 7.29
N ALA A 68 4.01 7.43 6.33
CA ALA A 68 4.05 7.84 4.93
C ALA A 68 3.62 9.29 4.74
N LEU A 69 2.55 9.72 5.43
CA LEU A 69 2.08 11.10 5.41
C LEU A 69 3.09 12.03 6.10
N ASP A 70 3.63 11.64 7.25
CA ASP A 70 4.60 12.43 8.03
C ASP A 70 5.83 12.84 7.21
N ILE A 71 6.47 11.89 6.52
CA ILE A 71 7.76 12.10 5.83
C ILE A 71 7.64 12.59 4.38
N SER A 72 6.41 12.81 3.89
CA SER A 72 6.18 13.16 2.48
C SER A 72 5.82 14.64 2.31
N ASP A 73 6.31 15.21 1.20
CA ASP A 73 5.96 16.57 0.76
C ASP A 73 4.50 16.69 0.35
N GLU A 74 3.98 17.93 0.35
CA GLU A 74 2.61 18.24 -0.07
C GLU A 74 2.29 17.70 -1.47
N GLY A 75 1.08 17.18 -1.66
CA GLY A 75 0.65 16.59 -2.93
C GLY A 75 1.25 15.20 -3.22
N THR A 76 2.16 14.67 -2.39
CA THR A 76 2.68 13.31 -2.55
C THR A 76 1.56 12.28 -2.40
N LYS A 77 1.49 11.36 -3.39
CA LYS A 77 0.51 10.27 -3.40
C LYS A 77 1.04 9.03 -2.71
N ILE A 78 0.20 8.43 -1.87
CA ILE A 78 0.51 7.26 -1.05
C ILE A 78 -0.59 6.23 -1.29
N ALA A 79 -0.27 5.14 -1.99
CA ALA A 79 -1.20 4.04 -2.24
C ALA A 79 -0.90 2.85 -1.33
N MET A 80 -1.92 2.38 -0.62
CA MET A 80 -1.83 1.27 0.33
C MET A 80 -2.79 0.17 -0.11
N PHE A 81 -2.28 -1.04 -0.30
CA PHE A 81 -3.10 -2.22 -0.58
C PHE A 81 -3.62 -2.79 0.73
N LEU A 82 -4.93 -2.69 0.98
CA LEU A 82 -5.53 -3.05 2.26
C LEU A 82 -6.84 -3.81 2.05
N LYS A 83 -7.31 -4.48 3.11
CA LYS A 83 -8.66 -5.07 3.14
C LYS A 83 -9.69 -3.94 3.22
N LEU A 84 -10.86 -4.10 2.58
CA LEU A 84 -11.95 -3.12 2.67
C LEU A 84 -12.42 -2.89 4.12
N THR A 85 -12.39 -3.93 4.95
CA THR A 85 -12.71 -3.85 6.38
C THR A 85 -11.77 -2.92 7.16
N PHE A 86 -10.68 -2.43 6.56
CA PHE A 86 -9.86 -1.36 7.13
C PHE A 86 -10.66 -0.07 7.37
N LEU A 87 -11.69 0.20 6.57
CA LEU A 87 -12.63 1.32 6.78
C LEU A 87 -13.43 1.18 8.09
N GLU A 88 -13.65 -0.04 8.55
CA GLU A 88 -14.51 -0.34 9.70
C GLU A 88 -13.67 -0.41 10.98
N GLY A 89 -13.48 0.73 11.64
CA GLY A 89 -12.77 0.79 12.91
C GLY A 89 -13.05 2.04 13.71
N LYS A 90 -13.71 1.88 14.87
CA LYS A 90 -14.00 2.99 15.80
C LYS A 90 -12.76 3.83 16.13
N ARG A 91 -11.62 3.17 16.35
CA ARG A 91 -10.33 3.83 16.64
C ARG A 91 -9.74 4.58 15.44
N ARG A 92 -10.08 4.20 14.21
CA ARG A 92 -9.58 4.84 12.97
C ARG A 92 -10.48 5.98 12.48
N LYS A 93 -11.71 6.09 12.99
CA LYS A 93 -12.65 7.15 12.59
C LYS A 93 -12.04 8.57 12.70
N PRO A 94 -11.36 8.95 13.80
CA PRO A 94 -10.73 10.28 13.88
C PRO A 94 -9.65 10.46 12.82
N PHE A 95 -8.81 9.45 12.61
CA PHE A 95 -7.78 9.47 11.57
C PHE A 95 -8.36 9.70 10.17
N PHE A 96 -9.41 8.96 9.78
CA PHE A 96 -10.03 9.12 8.47
C PHE A 96 -10.72 10.47 8.29
N ARG A 97 -11.29 11.04 9.37
CA ARG A 97 -11.85 12.39 9.33
C ARG A 97 -10.76 13.44 9.11
N ASP A 98 -9.64 13.30 9.82
CA ASP A 98 -8.58 14.30 9.80
C ASP A 98 -7.65 14.10 8.57
N ASN A 99 -7.54 12.87 8.05
CA ASN A 99 -6.69 12.47 6.93
C ASN A 99 -7.46 11.52 5.99
N PRO A 100 -8.48 12.01 5.26
CA PRO A 100 -9.25 11.17 4.36
C PRO A 100 -8.39 10.68 3.19
N PRO A 101 -8.50 9.41 2.76
CA PRO A 101 -7.97 9.00 1.49
C PRO A 101 -8.69 9.78 0.39
N ARG A 102 -7.95 10.23 -0.62
CA ARG A 102 -8.52 10.89 -1.79
C ARG A 102 -9.34 9.92 -2.64
N LYS A 103 -8.84 8.70 -2.81
CA LYS A 103 -9.51 7.65 -3.58
C LYS A 103 -9.44 6.29 -2.91
N ILE A 104 -10.46 5.48 -3.14
CA ILE A 104 -10.47 4.05 -2.84
C ILE A 104 -10.86 3.31 -4.11
N HIS A 105 -9.91 2.59 -4.70
CA HIS A 105 -10.13 1.76 -5.89
C HIS A 105 -10.46 0.33 -5.47
N VAL A 106 -11.72 -0.05 -5.62
CA VAL A 106 -12.22 -1.38 -5.24
C VAL A 106 -12.04 -2.34 -6.40
N PHE A 107 -11.45 -3.51 -6.16
CA PHE A 107 -11.40 -4.54 -7.21
C PHE A 107 -12.79 -5.11 -7.46
N SER A 108 -13.21 -5.18 -8.72
CA SER A 108 -14.47 -5.83 -9.07
C SER A 108 -14.36 -7.36 -9.10
N SER A 109 -13.13 -7.88 -9.12
CA SER A 109 -12.77 -9.29 -8.97
C SER A 109 -12.03 -9.56 -7.65
N ARG A 110 -11.95 -10.83 -7.23
CA ARG A 110 -11.18 -11.21 -6.03
C ARG A 110 -9.69 -11.19 -6.36
N ALA A 111 -8.94 -10.36 -5.66
CA ALA A 111 -7.48 -10.35 -5.76
C ALA A 111 -6.91 -11.63 -5.13
N SER A 112 -6.16 -12.40 -5.91
CA SER A 112 -5.36 -13.53 -5.44
C SER A 112 -4.08 -13.01 -4.81
N VAL A 113 -4.07 -12.92 -3.48
CA VAL A 113 -2.89 -12.50 -2.70
C VAL A 113 -2.25 -13.76 -2.15
N ALA A 114 -1.04 -14.06 -2.61
CA ALA A 114 -0.20 -15.08 -2.02
C ALA A 114 0.18 -14.69 -0.60
N LYS A 115 0.22 -15.66 0.30
CA LYS A 115 0.75 -15.43 1.65
C LYS A 115 2.25 -15.70 1.60
N ASP A 116 3.06 -14.71 1.96
CA ASP A 116 4.53 -14.81 1.94
C ASP A 116 5.09 -15.15 0.54
N GLY A 117 4.40 -14.72 -0.52
CA GLY A 117 4.75 -15.03 -1.91
C GLY A 117 4.44 -16.46 -2.37
N ASP A 118 3.86 -17.32 -1.53
CA ASP A 118 3.41 -18.66 -1.90
C ASP A 118 1.99 -18.65 -2.50
N PHE A 119 1.92 -18.82 -3.82
CA PHE A 119 0.67 -18.92 -4.58
C PHE A 119 0.07 -20.33 -4.57
N THR A 120 0.82 -21.35 -4.14
CA THR A 120 0.34 -22.75 -4.08
C THR A 120 -0.61 -22.99 -2.92
N ALA A 121 -0.54 -22.14 -1.89
CA ALA A 121 -1.42 -22.16 -0.73
C ALA A 121 -2.76 -21.42 -0.94
N ILE A 122 -3.04 -20.90 -2.14
CA ILE A 122 -4.31 -20.21 -2.43
C ILE A 122 -5.41 -21.27 -2.59
N PRO A 123 -6.48 -21.24 -1.78
CA PRO A 123 -7.60 -22.17 -1.95
C PRO A 123 -8.17 -22.10 -3.37
N ASN A 124 -8.56 -23.23 -3.94
CA ASN A 124 -9.13 -23.33 -5.30
C ASN A 124 -10.36 -22.41 -5.55
N ASN A 125 -10.99 -21.90 -4.48
CA ASN A 125 -12.13 -20.98 -4.54
C ASN A 125 -11.76 -19.51 -4.24
N GLY A 126 -10.47 -19.18 -4.20
CA GLY A 126 -9.94 -17.85 -3.86
C GLY A 126 -10.06 -17.52 -2.38
N ASN A 127 -9.34 -16.48 -1.94
CA ASN A 127 -9.53 -15.92 -0.60
C ASN A 127 -10.79 -15.05 -0.58
N ALA A 128 -11.70 -15.28 0.37
CA ALA A 128 -12.96 -14.52 0.54
C ALA A 128 -12.75 -13.06 1.01
N ILE A 129 -11.54 -12.53 0.89
CA ILE A 129 -11.16 -11.21 1.39
C ILE A 129 -11.33 -10.20 0.26
N ALA A 130 -12.09 -9.14 0.53
CA ALA A 130 -12.19 -8.00 -0.36
C ALA A 130 -11.04 -7.02 -0.08
N TYR A 131 -10.21 -6.78 -1.10
CA TYR A 131 -9.11 -5.83 -1.06
C TYR A 131 -9.45 -4.56 -1.88
N ALA A 132 -8.70 -3.49 -1.64
CA ALA A 132 -8.75 -2.26 -2.41
C ALA A 132 -7.41 -1.52 -2.34
N TRP A 133 -7.16 -0.63 -3.30
CA TRP A 133 -6.12 0.38 -3.19
C TRP A 133 -6.68 1.64 -2.54
N PHE A 134 -6.10 2.01 -1.41
CA PHE A 134 -6.41 3.25 -0.71
C PHE A 134 -5.36 4.29 -1.05
N VAL A 135 -5.76 5.40 -1.65
CA VAL A 135 -4.85 6.43 -2.13
C VAL A 135 -5.03 7.70 -1.32
N TRP A 136 -4.03 8.03 -0.51
CA TRP A 136 -3.89 9.34 0.11
C TRP A 136 -3.08 10.28 -0.78
N GLU A 137 -3.32 11.56 -0.57
CA GLU A 137 -2.50 12.66 -1.09
C GLU A 137 -2.19 13.56 0.11
N LYS A 138 -0.91 13.85 0.36
CA LYS A 138 -0.50 14.67 1.50
C LYS A 138 -1.20 16.03 1.46
N SER A 139 -1.73 16.45 2.61
CA SER A 139 -2.51 17.67 2.81
C SER A 139 -3.91 17.68 2.17
N TYR A 140 -4.39 16.57 1.59
CA TYR A 140 -5.77 16.46 1.10
C TYR A 140 -6.80 16.48 2.23
N LYS A 141 -7.88 17.26 2.05
CA LYS A 141 -8.98 17.43 3.03
C LYS A 141 -10.38 17.34 2.40
N GLY A 142 -10.49 16.84 1.18
CA GLY A 142 -11.78 16.70 0.50
C GLY A 142 -12.49 15.37 0.80
N GLU A 143 -13.58 15.13 0.07
CA GLU A 143 -14.37 13.90 0.16
C GLU A 143 -13.67 12.70 -0.50
N THR A 144 -13.68 11.56 0.19
CA THR A 144 -13.18 10.30 -0.39
C THR A 144 -14.07 9.84 -1.56
N VAL A 145 -13.46 9.64 -2.72
CA VAL A 145 -14.15 9.05 -3.88
C VAL A 145 -13.90 7.54 -3.95
N VAL A 146 -14.96 6.77 -4.16
CA VAL A 146 -14.89 5.31 -4.39
C VAL A 146 -15.14 5.03 -5.86
N ASP A 147 -14.29 4.22 -6.48
CA ASP A 147 -14.47 3.71 -7.84
C ASP A 147 -14.04 2.23 -7.93
N TRP A 148 -14.21 1.59 -9.10
CA TRP A 148 -13.94 0.16 -9.30
C TRP A 148 -12.89 -0.10 -10.38
N ILE A 149 -12.03 -1.11 -10.18
CA ILE A 149 -10.90 -1.47 -11.05
C ILE A 149 -10.79 -2.99 -11.26
N ASN A 150 -9.95 -3.41 -12.23
CA ASN A 150 -9.55 -4.80 -12.52
C ASN A 150 -8.08 -4.90 -12.91
#